data_AF-D7CU97-F1
#
_entry.id   AF-D7CU97-F1
#
_cell.length_a   1.000
_cell.length_b   1.000
_cell.length_c   1.000
_cell.angle_alpha   90.00
_cell.angle_beta   90.00
_cell.angle_gamma   90.00
#
_symmetry.space_group_name_H-M   'P 1'
#
loop_
_entity.id
_entity.type
_entity.pdbx_description
1 polymer ?
#
loop_
_entity_poly.entity_id
_entity_poly.type
_entity_poly.pdbx_seq_one_letter_code
_entity_poly.pdbx_strand_id
1 'polypeptide(L)' 'MNQLSREDFFALPLEEIEGRTGLPAPQGADEAELQAYRERAWRSYKLDVANREEWVGIEGENVGPAEDETL' A
#
# COMPACT_ATOMS: atom_id res chain seq x y z
N MET A 1 -11.77 3.46 -3.39
CA MET A 1 -10.70 2.83 -4.19
C MET A 1 -11.05 1.36 -4.37
N ASN A 2 -10.88 0.76 -5.56
CA ASN A 2 -11.11 -0.70 -5.71
C ASN A 2 -9.95 -1.44 -5.05
N GLN A 3 -10.17 -1.88 -3.81
CA GLN A 3 -9.23 -2.74 -3.09
C GLN A 3 -9.17 -4.11 -3.79
N LEU A 4 -7.96 -4.57 -4.13
CA LEU A 4 -7.78 -5.92 -4.67
C LEU A 4 -8.12 -6.95 -3.60
N SER A 5 -8.78 -8.04 -3.99
CA SER A 5 -8.94 -9.18 -3.10
C SER A 5 -7.58 -9.86 -2.86
N ARG A 6 -7.48 -10.68 -1.81
CA ARG A 6 -6.26 -11.44 -1.53
C ARG A 6 -5.91 -12.36 -2.71
N GLU A 7 -6.90 -12.98 -3.31
CA GLU A 7 -6.72 -13.93 -4.42
C GLU A 7 -6.22 -13.22 -5.68
N ASP A 8 -6.83 -12.07 -6.00
CA ASP A 8 -6.39 -11.24 -7.13
C ASP A 8 -4.97 -10.72 -6.92
N PHE A 9 -4.63 -10.31 -5.69
CA PHE A 9 -3.28 -9.84 -5.35
C PHE A 9 -2.23 -10.94 -5.52
N PHE A 10 -2.55 -12.18 -5.16
CA PHE A 10 -1.61 -13.31 -5.28
C PHE A 10 -1.47 -13.79 -6.72
N ALA A 11 -2.46 -13.52 -7.57
CA ALA A 11 -2.41 -13.78 -9.01
C ALA A 11 -1.55 -12.77 -9.78
N LEU A 12 -1.19 -11.62 -9.16
CA LEU A 12 -0.34 -10.63 -9.80
C LEU A 12 1.10 -11.16 -10.00
N PRO A 13 1.78 -10.70 -11.06
CA PRO A 13 3.21 -10.95 -11.22
C PRO A 13 4.01 -10.26 -10.11
N LEU A 14 5.17 -10.85 -9.76
CA LEU A 14 5.99 -10.36 -8.65
C LEU A 14 6.45 -8.90 -8.85
N GLU A 15 6.71 -8.50 -10.09
CA GLU A 15 7.08 -7.12 -10.46
C GLU A 15 5.98 -6.11 -10.14
N GLU A 16 4.71 -6.48 -10.35
CA GLU A 16 3.56 -5.63 -10.03
C GLU A 16 3.34 -5.56 -8.51
N ILE A 17 3.56 -6.68 -7.80
CA ILE A 17 3.52 -6.71 -6.33
C ILE A 17 4.61 -5.80 -5.73
N GLU A 18 5.83 -5.85 -6.29
CA GLU A 18 6.94 -4.97 -5.92
C GLU A 18 6.59 -3.51 -6.19
N GLY A 19 6.08 -3.17 -7.38
CA GLY A 19 5.68 -1.81 -7.72
C GLY A 19 4.60 -1.22 -6.79
N ARG A 20 3.69 -2.06 -6.29
CA ARG A 20 2.61 -1.64 -5.38
C ARG A 20 3.03 -1.54 -3.93
N THR A 21 3.98 -2.34 -3.49
CA THR A 21 4.34 -2.46 -2.06
C THR A 21 5.73 -1.91 -1.73
N GLY A 22 6.57 -1.66 -2.74
CA GLY A 22 7.97 -1.28 -2.59
C GLY A 22 8.86 -2.39 -2.03
N LEU A 23 8.35 -3.62 -1.90
CA LEU A 23 9.12 -4.76 -1.39
C LEU A 23 9.80 -5.48 -2.54
N PRO A 24 11.13 -5.67 -2.50
CA PRO A 24 11.85 -6.34 -3.57
C PRO A 24 11.48 -7.82 -3.65
N ALA A 25 11.18 -8.29 -4.86
CA ALA A 25 10.89 -9.68 -5.12
C ALA A 25 12.15 -10.56 -4.96
N PRO A 26 12.07 -11.70 -4.27
CA PRO A 26 13.21 -12.61 -4.15
C PRO A 26 13.49 -13.30 -5.48
N GLN A 27 14.75 -13.30 -5.93
CA GLN A 27 15.17 -13.96 -7.16
C GLN A 27 15.60 -15.40 -6.90
N GLY A 28 15.13 -16.33 -7.74
CA GLY A 28 15.48 -17.75 -7.61
C GLY A 28 14.93 -18.43 -6.34
N ALA A 29 13.98 -17.78 -5.66
CA ALA A 29 13.29 -18.31 -4.49
C ALA A 29 12.44 -19.53 -4.84
N ASP A 30 12.36 -20.48 -3.91
CA ASP A 30 11.46 -21.60 -4.02
C ASP A 30 9.99 -21.20 -3.77
N GLU A 31 9.08 -22.14 -4.05
CA GLU A 31 7.64 -21.87 -3.99
C GLU A 31 7.19 -21.43 -2.58
N ALA A 32 7.82 -21.95 -1.52
CA ALA A 32 7.50 -21.57 -0.15
C ALA A 32 7.98 -20.14 0.17
N GLU A 33 9.16 -19.76 -0.30
CA GLU A 33 9.67 -18.40 -0.18
C GLU A 33 8.82 -17.39 -0.97
N LEU A 34 8.37 -17.75 -2.17
CA LEU A 34 7.45 -16.93 -2.97
C LEU A 34 6.10 -16.76 -2.29
N GLN A 35 5.57 -17.81 -1.67
CA GLN A 35 4.34 -17.75 -0.88
C GLN A 35 4.50 -16.79 0.31
N ALA A 36 5.60 -16.91 1.06
CA ALA A 36 5.90 -16.05 2.20
C ALA A 36 6.09 -14.58 1.78
N TYR A 37 6.76 -14.33 0.65
CA TYR A 37 6.87 -13.00 0.06
C TYR A 37 5.50 -12.38 -0.25
N ARG A 38 4.63 -13.13 -0.94
CA ARG A 38 3.27 -12.66 -1.27
C ARG A 38 2.45 -12.35 -0.02
N GLU A 39 2.56 -13.15 1.03
CA GLU A 39 1.90 -12.88 2.31
C GLU A 39 2.41 -11.60 2.98
N ARG A 40 3.73 -11.37 2.97
CA ARG A 40 4.34 -10.15 3.53
C ARG A 40 3.93 -8.91 2.72
N ALA A 41 3.93 -9.01 1.40
CA ALA A 41 3.51 -7.93 0.51
C ALA A 41 2.04 -7.60 0.68
N TRP A 42 1.17 -8.61 0.82
CA TRP A 42 -0.25 -8.40 1.10
C TRP A 42 -0.51 -7.67 2.41
N ARG A 43 0.24 -7.99 3.48
CA ARG A 43 0.12 -7.26 4.75
C ARG A 43 0.50 -5.79 4.60
N SER A 44 1.55 -5.51 3.85
CA SER A 44 2.01 -4.13 3.57
C SER A 44 1.00 -3.37 2.71
N TYR A 45 0.47 -4.01 1.67
CA TYR A 45 -0.59 -3.45 0.82
C TYR A 45 -1.84 -3.08 1.62
N LYS A 46 -2.30 -3.96 2.52
CA LYS A 46 -3.45 -3.65 3.38
C LYS A 46 -3.18 -2.48 4.34
N LEU A 47 -1.96 -2.39 4.89
CA LEU A 47 -1.57 -1.29 5.75
C LEU A 47 -1.53 0.04 4.97
N ASP A 48 -0.99 0.02 3.76
CA ASP A 48 -0.98 1.21 2.88
C ASP A 48 -2.39 1.65 2.50
N VAL A 49 -3.27 0.70 2.15
CA VAL A 49 -4.70 0.99 1.87
C VAL A 49 -5.38 1.59 3.09
N ALA A 50 -5.23 0.98 4.27
CA ALA A 50 -5.84 1.49 5.51
C ALA A 50 -5.30 2.88 5.87
N ASN A 51 -3.99 3.10 5.76
CA ASN A 51 -3.38 4.41 5.96
C ASN A 51 -3.94 5.42 4.94
N ARG A 52 -4.00 5.10 3.64
CA ARG A 52 -4.57 5.99 2.62
C ARG A 52 -6.03 6.34 2.90
N GLU A 53 -6.84 5.39 3.34
CA GLU A 53 -8.22 5.65 3.75
C GLU A 53 -8.28 6.60 4.95
N GLU A 54 -7.36 6.45 5.91
CA GLU A 54 -7.23 7.34 7.06
C GLU A 54 -6.82 8.77 6.65
N TRP A 55 -5.85 8.93 5.73
CA TRP A 55 -5.38 10.23 5.25
C TRP A 55 -6.37 10.94 4.33
N VAL A 56 -7.09 10.22 3.47
CA VAL A 56 -8.17 10.79 2.63
C VAL A 56 -9.34 11.29 3.50
N GLY A 57 -9.51 10.75 4.71
CA GLY A 57 -10.44 11.26 5.71
C GLY A 57 -10.06 12.62 6.32
N ILE A 58 -8.81 13.07 6.17
CA ILE A 58 -8.29 14.34 6.71
C ILE A 58 -8.31 15.47 5.67
N GLU A 59 -8.43 15.15 4.37
CA GLU A 59 -8.55 16.13 3.28
C GLU A 59 -9.98 16.71 3.11
N GLY A 60 -10.82 16.56 4.14
CA GLY A 60 -12.14 17.19 4.23
C GLY A 60 -12.22 18.36 5.23
N GLU A 61 -11.18 18.60 6.03
CA GLU A 61 -11.15 19.75 6.94
C GLU A 61 -10.36 20.90 6.32
N ASN A 62 -11.09 21.98 6.05
CA ASN A 62 -10.64 23.23 5.48
C ASN A 62 -9.53 23.87 6.32
N VAL A 63 -8.27 23.51 6.09
CA VAL A 63 -7.13 24.35 6.47
C VAL A 63 -7.04 25.51 5.48
N GLY A 64 -7.91 26.49 5.70
CA GLY A 64 -7.73 27.84 5.15
C GLY A 64 -6.31 28.34 5.45
N PRO A 65 -5.73 29.17 4.58
CA PRO A 65 -4.32 29.54 4.68
C PRO A 65 -4.05 30.19 6.05
N ALA A 66 -2.97 29.74 6.67
CA ALA A 66 -2.38 30.38 7.82
C ALA A 66 -1.89 31.77 7.42
N GLU A 67 -2.51 32.82 7.93
CA GLU A 67 -1.88 34.13 8.07
C GLU A 67 -2.14 34.63 9.50
N ASP A 68 -1.21 34.23 10.37
CA ASP A 68 -0.81 35.03 11.51
C ASP A 68 -0.05 36.24 10.94
N GLU A 69 -0.69 37.41 10.92
CA GLU A 69 0.06 38.66 11.00
C GLU A 69 -0.69 39.63 11.91
N THR A 70 -0.18 39.71 13.13
CA THR A 70 -0.35 40.79 14.09
C THR A 70 -0.23 42.17 13.43
N LEU A 71 -1.25 43.03 13.60
CA LEU A 71 -1.06 44.44 13.94
C LEU A 71 -2.31 45.08 14.56
#